data_AF-A0A3D6DPC0-F1
#
_entry.id   AF-A0A3D6DPC0-F1
#
_cell.length_a   1.000
_cell.length_b   1.000
_cell.length_c   1.000
_cell.angle_alpha   90.00
_cell.angle_beta   90.00
_cell.angle_gamma   90.00
#
_symmetry.space_group_name_H-M   'P 1'
#
loop_
_entity.id
_entity.type
_entity.pdbx_description
1 polymer ?
#
loop_
_entity_poly.entity_id
_entity_poly.type
_entity_poly.pdbx_seq_one_letter_code
_entity_poly.pdbx_strand_id
1 'polypeptide(L)' 'MRIKLHHPGQQAKGNITITGSKSESNRLLILQALYPQIKIKNGSNSDDSSV' A
#
# COMPACT_ATOMS: atom_id res chain seq x y z
N MET A 1 21.64 3.40 -15.60
CA MET A 1 21.69 4.54 -14.67
C MET A 1 22.07 4.01 -13.29
N ARG A 2 23.13 4.50 -12.65
CA ARG A 2 23.60 4.01 -11.35
C ARG A 2 23.24 5.05 -10.28
N ILE A 3 22.07 4.90 -9.67
CA ILE A 3 21.64 5.81 -8.60
C ILE A 3 22.35 5.38 -7.32
N LYS A 4 23.22 6.26 -6.81
CA LYS A 4 23.85 6.09 -5.50
C LYS A 4 23.06 6.92 -4.49
N LEU A 5 22.38 6.26 -3.56
CA LEU A 5 21.70 6.92 -2.44
C LEU A 5 22.69 7.05 -1.29
N HIS A 6 23.02 8.29 -0.94
CA HIS A 6 23.81 8.59 0.25
C HIS A 6 22.83 8.78 1.43
N HIS A 7 22.88 7.89 2.41
CA HIS A 7 22.17 8.05 3.67
C HIS A 7 23.20 8.12 4.81
N PRO A 8 23.65 9.33 5.21
CA PRO A 8 24.46 9.44 6.42
C PRO A 8 23.65 8.86 7.57
N GLY A 9 24.23 7.92 8.33
CA GLY A 9 23.54 7.15 9.36
C GLY A 9 22.93 8.06 10.43
N GLN A 10 21.68 8.44 10.23
CA GLN A 10 20.95 9.37 11.08
C GLN A 10 19.61 8.73 11.43
N GLN A 11 19.17 8.92 12.68
CA GLN A 11 17.91 8.33 13.12
C GLN A 11 16.72 9.03 12.45
N ALA A 12 15.97 8.29 11.64
CA ALA A 12 14.72 8.76 11.08
C ALA A 12 13.65 8.84 12.17
N LYS A 13 13.09 10.03 12.40
CA LYS A 13 11.97 10.27 13.31
C LYS A 13 10.77 10.75 12.51
N GLY A 14 9.64 10.07 12.66
CA GLY A 14 8.41 10.40 11.97
C GLY A 14 7.36 9.32 12.17
N ASN A 15 6.11 9.64 11.84
CA ASN A 15 5.04 8.65 11.84
C ASN A 15 5.02 7.96 10.48
N ILE A 16 5.08 6.63 10.49
CA ILE A 16 4.95 5.80 9.30
C ILE A 16 3.66 5.02 9.42
N THR A 17 2.80 5.10 8.41
CA THR A 17 1.63 4.24 8.29
C THR A 17 1.94 3.14 7.30
N ILE A 18 1.86 1.89 7.74
CA ILE A 18 1.96 0.73 6.85
C ILE A 18 0.59 0.47 6.25
N THR A 19 0.44 0.76 4.96
CA THR A 19 -0.78 0.50 4.20
C THR A 19 -0.94 -0.97 3.88
N GLY A 20 -2.12 -1.37 3.42
CA GLY A 20 -2.40 -2.73 3.00
C GLY A 20 -1.48 -3.21 1.87
N SER A 21 -1.29 -4.52 1.80
CA SER A 21 -0.55 -5.15 0.70
C SER A 21 -1.28 -4.91 -0.63
N LYS A 22 -0.53 -4.58 -1.67
CA LYS A 22 -1.03 -4.43 -3.04
C LYS A 22 -1.75 -5.67 -3.54
N SER A 23 -1.15 -6.85 -3.35
CA SER A 23 -1.73 -8.12 -3.81
C SER A 23 -3.00 -8.50 -3.05
N GLU A 24 -3.05 -8.23 -1.75
CA GLU A 24 -4.24 -8.46 -0.93
C GLU A 24 -5.36 -7.48 -1.28
N SER A 25 -5.03 -6.20 -1.47
CA SER A 25 -6.00 -5.15 -1.81
C SER A 25 -6.66 -5.45 -3.16
N ASN A 26 -5.89 -5.86 -4.16
CA ASN A 26 -6.44 -6.24 -5.46
C ASN A 26 -7.37 -7.46 -5.36
N ARG A 27 -7.02 -8.47 -4.55
CA ARG A 27 -7.92 -9.62 -4.31
C ARG A 27 -9.20 -9.19 -3.60
N LEU A 28 -9.10 -8.31 -2.61
CA LEU A 28 -10.25 -7.79 -1.89
C LEU A 28 -11.16 -6.95 -2.79
N LEU A 29 -10.61 -6.20 -3.74
CA LEU A 29 -11.39 -5.46 -4.75
C LEU A 29 -12.22 -6.40 -5.64
N ILE A 30 -11.63 -7.50 -6.09
CA ILE A 30 -12.36 -8.54 -6.85
C ILE A 30 -13.48 -9.14 -5.99
N LEU A 31 -13.18 -9.47 -4.72
CA LEU A 31 -14.18 -10.01 -3.81
C LEU A 31 -15.29 -9.00 -3.50
N GLN A 32 -14.98 -7.71 -3.40
CA GLN A 32 -15.98 -6.66 -3.20
C GLN A 32 -16.92 -6.53 -4.41
N ALA A 33 -16.41 -6.70 -5.64
CA ALA A 33 -17.25 -6.72 -6.83
C ALA A 33 -18.26 -7.90 -6.82
N LEU A 34 -17.87 -9.05 -6.26
CA LEU A 34 -18.75 -10.22 -6.11
C LEU A 34 -19.65 -10.14 -4.87
N TYR A 35 -19.20 -9.44 -3.83
CA TYR A 35 -19.87 -9.30 -2.53
C TYR A 35 -19.82 -7.84 -2.06
N PRO A 36 -20.75 -6.99 -2.55
CA PRO A 36 -20.70 -5.53 -2.34
C PRO A 36 -20.72 -5.08 -0.87
N GLN A 37 -21.17 -5.94 0.05
CA GLN A 37 -21.18 -5.68 1.49
C GLN A 37 -19.78 -5.68 2.13
N ILE A 38 -18.75 -6.19 1.44
CA ILE A 38 -17.37 -6.19 1.94
C ILE A 38 -16.86 -4.75 2.00
N LYS A 39 -16.41 -4.33 3.19
CA LYS A 39 -15.77 -3.02 3.40
C LYS A 39 -14.26 -3.21 3.56
N ILE A 40 -13.49 -2.72 2.59
CA ILE A 40 -12.04 -2.72 2.65
C ILE A 40 -11.58 -1.57 3.55
N LYS A 41 -10.72 -1.86 4.52
CA LYS A 41 -10.09 -0.87 5.41
C LYS A 41 -8.57 -1.01 5.30
N ASN A 42 -7.85 0.10 5.40
CA ASN A 42 -6.38 0.13 5.25
C ASN A 42 -5.90 -0.58 3.97
N GLY A 43 -6.54 -0.30 2.83
CA GLY A 43 -6.10 -0.82 1.53
C GLY A 43 -4.72 -0.30 1.14
N SER A 44 -4.13 -0.89 0.11
CA SER A 44 -2.91 -0.40 -0.50
C SER A 44 -3.16 0.98 -1.12
N ASN A 45 -2.19 1.87 -0.98
CA ASN A 45 -2.16 3.17 -1.67
C ASN A 45 -1.38 3.10 -2.99
N SER A 46 -1.11 1.89 -3.51
CA SER A 46 -0.50 1.70 -4.82
C SER A 46 -1.44 2.15 -5.93
N ASP A 47 -0.89 2.71 -7.00
CA ASP A 47 -1.66 3.16 -8.18
C ASP A 47 -2.60 2.06 -8.70
N ASP A 48 -2.12 0.80 -8.82
CA ASP A 48 -2.92 -0.34 -9.30
C ASP A 48 -4.10 -0.74 -8.39
N SER A 49 -4.16 -0.23 -7.16
CA SER A 49 -5.24 -0.52 -6.20
C SER A 49 -6.26 0.62 -6.10
N SER A 50 -6.14 1.63 -6.96
CA SER A 50 -7.10 2.73 -7.07
C SER A 50 -8.26 2.31 -7.98
N VAL A 51 -9.48 2.24 -7.43
CA VAL A 51 -10.75 2.13 -8.17
C VAL A 51 -11.67 3.28 -7.82
#